data_AF-A0A850MKU0-F1
#
_entry.id   AF-A0A850MKU0-F1
#
_cell.length_a   1.000
_cell.length_b   1.000
_cell.length_c   1.000
_cell.angle_alpha   90.00
_cell.angle_beta   90.00
_cell.angle_gamma   90.00
#
_symmetry.space_group_name_H-M   'P 1'
#
loop_
_entity.id
_entity.type
_entity.pdbx_description
1 polymer ?
#
loop_
_entity_poly.entity_id
_entity_poly.type
_entity_poly.pdbx_seq_one_letter_code
_entity_poly.pdbx_strand_id
1 'polypeptide(L)'
;MQRKYLYLIILLLSILIGIIHGVGITPSVSIFFSWFLVGLWVCFTLHLIHKLNQHRQFNSPHNTSFFILGPISIGILYSLWGYFTGLLEWNLFGSVQVFLSPWTLFFAFPYLVYGVFSLYSCFMRYDIVYLRQKTVNARIFGYVVTFLMIILGFCSLLFFLIVDALGSFPFDLIHISPDIMLLLTSLLSIFVLFRYGFFGGRPSISEISARARREEIYRPSSRPSSSTRTTSRSTTRSTSTQPRTRATTRTQSISTQRPRQASIPRTQKKEKKTKPTLQKLIKYIKPKAGHLSLEDFKCIFCFSLPNYPADQGRGIVVCPNCKRPAHADEFKDWLRNSNLCSRCDATIPAQFRRNPQIIPVKTYLAVMKALAKKK
;
A
#
# COMPACT_ATOMS: atom_id res chain seq x y z
N MET A 1 -14.57 24.43 5.33
CA MET A 1 -15.63 23.53 5.84
C MET A 1 -15.00 22.21 6.28
N GLN A 2 -15.20 21.73 7.52
CA GLN A 2 -14.66 20.41 7.91
C GLN A 2 -15.33 19.32 7.06
N ARG A 3 -14.57 18.38 6.51
CA ARG A 3 -15.06 17.34 5.58
C ARG A 3 -16.27 16.56 6.10
N LYS A 4 -16.39 16.43 7.42
CA LYS A 4 -17.54 15.82 8.08
C LYS A 4 -18.86 16.51 7.71
N TYR A 5 -18.86 17.84 7.62
CA TYR A 5 -20.05 18.62 7.21
C TYR A 5 -20.39 18.41 5.74
N LEU A 6 -19.40 18.26 4.85
CA LEU A 6 -19.67 17.96 3.45
C LEU A 6 -20.42 16.63 3.29
N TYR A 7 -19.95 15.56 3.96
CA TYR A 7 -20.64 14.26 3.92
C TYR A 7 -22.04 14.33 4.54
N LEU A 8 -22.18 15.07 5.65
CA LEU A 8 -23.49 15.28 6.27
C LEU A 8 -24.45 16.01 5.32
N ILE A 9 -24.00 17.06 4.64
CA ILE A 9 -24.81 17.82 3.67
C ILE A 9 -25.26 16.91 2.52
N ILE A 10 -24.35 16.10 1.96
CA ILE A 10 -24.68 15.17 0.86
C ILE A 10 -25.75 14.16 1.32
N LEU A 11 -25.59 13.59 2.52
CA LEU A 11 -26.56 12.64 3.07
C LEU A 11 -27.91 13.30 3.35
N LEU A 12 -27.93 14.49 3.96
CA LEU A 12 -29.17 15.23 4.21
C LEU A 12 -29.90 15.59 2.91
N LEU A 13 -29.16 16.03 1.89
CA LEU A 13 -29.74 16.31 0.58
C LEU A 13 -30.33 15.04 -0.05
N SER A 14 -29.62 13.91 0.05
CA SER A 14 -30.08 12.63 -0.49
C SER A 14 -31.33 12.11 0.23
N ILE A 15 -31.40 12.30 1.56
CA ILE A 15 -32.59 12.00 2.36
C ILE A 15 -33.75 12.91 1.94
N LEU A 16 -33.52 14.22 1.79
CA LEU A 16 -34.56 15.17 1.37
C LEU A 16 -35.15 14.79 0.00
N ILE A 17 -34.30 14.48 -0.99
CA ILE A 17 -34.74 14.01 -2.31
C ILE A 17 -35.50 12.69 -2.18
N GLY A 18 -35.00 11.76 -1.35
CA GLY A 18 -35.68 10.50 -1.06
C GLY A 18 -37.07 10.69 -0.47
N ILE A 19 -37.26 11.63 0.46
CA ILE A 19 -38.58 11.96 1.03
C ILE A 19 -39.50 12.55 -0.04
N ILE A 20 -39.01 13.52 -0.82
CA ILE A 20 -39.82 14.16 -1.87
C ILE A 20 -40.30 13.12 -2.89
N HIS A 21 -39.40 12.28 -3.40
CA HIS A 21 -39.74 11.30 -4.44
C HIS A 21 -40.45 10.07 -3.88
N GLY A 22 -39.90 9.44 -2.84
CA GLY A 22 -40.37 8.17 -2.30
C GLY A 22 -41.55 8.28 -1.33
N VAL A 23 -41.89 9.48 -0.85
CA VAL A 23 -43.10 9.72 -0.03
C VAL A 23 -44.07 10.65 -0.74
N GLY A 24 -43.58 11.72 -1.36
CA GLY A 24 -44.43 12.75 -1.95
C GLY A 24 -44.97 12.43 -3.35
N ILE A 25 -44.11 11.99 -4.27
CA ILE A 25 -44.47 11.84 -5.70
C ILE A 25 -44.93 10.41 -6.01
N THR A 26 -44.12 9.41 -5.66
CA THR A 26 -44.39 8.00 -5.95
C THR A 26 -44.11 7.21 -4.68
N PRO A 27 -45.10 7.03 -3.78
CA PRO A 27 -44.93 6.37 -2.50
C PRO A 27 -44.29 4.98 -2.65
N SER A 28 -42.99 4.89 -2.36
CA SER A 28 -42.20 3.69 -2.52
C SER A 28 -40.95 3.75 -1.64
N VAL A 29 -40.88 2.77 -0.74
CA VAL A 29 -39.72 2.57 0.14
C VAL A 29 -38.45 2.30 -0.68
N SER A 30 -38.59 1.58 -1.79
CA SER A 30 -37.51 1.30 -2.75
C SER A 30 -36.94 2.58 -3.38
N ILE A 31 -37.80 3.51 -3.81
CA ILE A 31 -37.37 4.81 -4.35
C ILE A 31 -36.66 5.64 -3.28
N PHE A 32 -37.20 5.71 -2.06
CA PHE A 32 -36.58 6.43 -0.94
C PHE A 32 -35.16 5.91 -0.66
N PHE A 33 -35.00 4.60 -0.46
CA PHE A 33 -33.69 4.02 -0.15
C PHE A 33 -32.71 4.09 -1.32
N SER A 34 -33.20 4.08 -2.56
CA SER A 34 -32.34 4.26 -3.74
C SER A 34 -31.65 5.63 -3.70
N TRP A 35 -32.40 6.70 -3.40
CA TRP A 35 -31.80 8.04 -3.24
C TRP A 35 -30.86 8.13 -2.05
N PHE A 36 -31.22 7.54 -0.91
CA PHE A 36 -30.32 7.48 0.25
C PHE A 36 -29.00 6.78 -0.09
N LEU A 37 -29.05 5.67 -0.82
CA LEU A 37 -27.87 4.95 -1.27
C LEU A 37 -27.05 5.76 -2.27
N VAL A 38 -27.65 6.46 -3.23
CA VAL A 38 -26.89 7.40 -4.08
C VAL A 38 -26.07 8.38 -3.23
N GLY A 39 -26.62 8.90 -2.14
CA GLY A 39 -25.88 9.72 -1.17
C GLY A 39 -24.69 9.01 -0.53
N LEU A 40 -24.90 7.79 -0.03
CA LEU A 40 -23.84 6.94 0.52
C LEU A 40 -22.75 6.64 -0.51
N TRP A 41 -23.12 6.35 -1.75
CA TRP A 41 -22.19 6.10 -2.86
C TRP A 41 -21.30 7.32 -3.11
N VAL A 42 -21.88 8.52 -3.19
CA VAL A 42 -21.12 9.77 -3.39
C VAL A 42 -20.14 9.97 -2.23
N CYS A 43 -20.61 9.79 -0.99
CA CYS A 43 -19.76 9.95 0.20
C CYS A 43 -18.59 8.96 0.20
N PHE A 44 -18.86 7.69 -0.11
CA PHE A 44 -17.82 6.67 -0.21
C PHE A 44 -16.84 6.96 -1.34
N THR A 45 -17.31 7.36 -2.53
CA THR A 45 -16.47 7.72 -3.68
C THR A 45 -15.52 8.86 -3.33
N LEU A 46 -16.04 9.94 -2.75
CA LEU A 46 -15.23 11.07 -2.32
C LEU A 46 -14.19 10.65 -1.28
N HIS A 47 -14.57 9.79 -0.33
CA HIS A 47 -13.65 9.24 0.66
C HIS A 47 -12.55 8.37 0.02
N LEU A 48 -12.92 7.51 -0.92
CA LEU A 48 -12.00 6.63 -1.65
C LEU A 48 -11.02 7.44 -2.50
N ILE A 49 -11.50 8.40 -3.30
CA ILE A 49 -10.64 9.30 -4.11
C ILE A 49 -9.68 10.06 -3.20
N HIS A 50 -10.16 10.57 -2.07
CA HIS A 50 -9.30 11.27 -1.12
C HIS A 50 -8.19 10.35 -0.59
N LYS A 51 -8.54 9.13 -0.19
CA LYS A 51 -7.57 8.12 0.28
C LYS A 51 -6.57 7.73 -0.81
N LEU A 52 -7.02 7.56 -2.05
CA LEU A 52 -6.17 7.29 -3.22
C LEU A 52 -5.16 8.44 -3.44
N ASN A 53 -5.64 9.68 -3.45
CA ASN A 53 -4.78 10.86 -3.60
C ASN A 53 -3.76 10.96 -2.47
N GLN A 54 -4.17 10.70 -1.23
CA GLN A 54 -3.26 10.66 -0.08
C GLN A 54 -2.18 9.58 -0.27
N HIS A 55 -2.53 8.36 -0.66
CA HIS A 55 -1.54 7.29 -0.86
C HIS A 55 -0.62 7.56 -2.04
N ARG A 56 -1.15 8.15 -3.12
CA ARG A 56 -0.36 8.57 -4.30
C ARG A 56 0.69 9.62 -3.94
N GLN A 57 0.37 10.60 -3.09
CA GLN A 57 1.34 11.61 -2.62
C GLN A 57 2.54 10.97 -1.88
N PHE A 58 2.31 9.84 -1.22
CA PHE A 58 3.35 9.12 -0.48
C PHE A 58 3.99 7.97 -1.27
N ASN A 59 3.58 7.71 -2.52
CA ASN A 59 3.94 6.51 -3.30
C ASN A 59 3.68 5.21 -2.51
N SER A 60 2.63 5.20 -1.69
CA SER A 60 2.30 4.07 -0.83
C SER A 60 1.48 3.03 -1.60
N PRO A 61 1.78 1.72 -1.48
CA PRO A 61 0.94 0.69 -2.07
C PRO A 61 -0.48 0.72 -1.48
N HIS A 62 -1.47 0.30 -2.24
CA HIS A 62 -2.87 0.19 -1.78
C HIS A 62 -3.11 -1.10 -0.99
N ASN A 63 -2.19 -1.46 -0.10
CA ASN A 63 -2.20 -2.72 0.66
C ASN A 63 -2.85 -2.59 2.05
N THR A 64 -3.75 -1.62 2.23
CA THR A 64 -4.54 -1.51 3.46
C THR A 64 -5.87 -2.25 3.29
N SER A 65 -6.42 -2.76 4.38
CA SER A 65 -7.72 -3.45 4.34
C SER A 65 -8.84 -2.58 3.79
N PHE A 66 -8.75 -1.26 3.94
CA PHE A 66 -9.70 -0.31 3.36
C PHE A 66 -9.79 -0.42 1.83
N PHE A 67 -8.66 -0.49 1.13
CA PHE A 67 -8.66 -0.57 -0.34
C PHE A 67 -9.08 -1.95 -0.86
N ILE A 68 -8.90 -2.99 -0.06
CA ILE A 68 -9.26 -4.35 -0.47
C ILE A 68 -10.72 -4.62 -0.14
N LEU A 69 -11.13 -4.47 1.13
CA LEU A 69 -12.48 -4.77 1.58
C LEU A 69 -13.47 -3.67 1.24
N GLY A 70 -13.10 -2.39 1.34
CA GLY A 70 -14.05 -1.28 1.18
C GLY A 70 -14.75 -1.29 -0.19
N PRO A 71 -14.00 -1.24 -1.32
CA PRO A 71 -14.57 -1.35 -2.65
C PRO A 71 -15.37 -2.63 -2.86
N ILE A 72 -14.87 -3.78 -2.39
CA ILE A 72 -15.59 -5.06 -2.50
C ILE A 72 -16.95 -5.00 -1.77
N SER A 73 -16.96 -4.55 -0.52
CA SER A 73 -18.18 -4.45 0.29
C SER A 73 -19.19 -3.49 -0.31
N ILE A 74 -18.73 -2.35 -0.83
CA ILE A 74 -19.60 -1.40 -1.53
C ILE A 74 -20.12 -2.02 -2.84
N GLY A 75 -19.26 -2.64 -3.65
CA GLY A 75 -19.66 -3.32 -4.87
C GLY A 75 -20.75 -4.37 -4.63
N ILE A 76 -20.57 -5.24 -3.63
CA ILE A 76 -21.58 -6.24 -3.24
C ILE A 76 -22.87 -5.57 -2.76
N LEU A 77 -22.78 -4.54 -1.90
CA LEU A 77 -23.95 -3.83 -1.40
C LEU A 77 -24.81 -3.28 -2.55
N TYR A 78 -24.20 -2.61 -3.54
CA TYR A 78 -24.93 -2.04 -4.67
C TYR A 78 -25.44 -3.09 -5.66
N SER A 79 -24.73 -4.22 -5.79
CA SER A 79 -25.21 -5.36 -6.59
C SER A 79 -26.45 -5.98 -5.95
N LEU A 80 -26.41 -6.27 -4.65
CA LEU A 80 -27.57 -6.79 -3.91
C LEU A 80 -28.73 -5.78 -3.84
N TRP A 81 -28.43 -4.49 -3.70
CA TRP A 81 -29.48 -3.47 -3.70
C TRP A 81 -30.10 -3.25 -5.09
N GLY A 82 -29.43 -3.68 -6.16
CA GLY A 82 -29.97 -3.61 -7.52
C GLY A 82 -31.32 -4.32 -7.70
N TYR A 83 -31.66 -5.27 -6.82
CA TYR A 83 -32.95 -5.96 -6.84
C TYR A 83 -34.10 -5.19 -6.15
N PHE A 84 -33.77 -4.18 -5.35
CA PHE A 84 -34.71 -3.39 -4.55
C PHE A 84 -34.71 -1.92 -4.95
N THR A 85 -33.94 -1.52 -5.96
CA THR A 85 -33.86 -0.12 -6.36
C THR A 85 -35.06 0.26 -7.20
N GLY A 86 -35.72 1.37 -6.84
CA GLY A 86 -36.75 1.99 -7.70
C GLY A 86 -36.18 3.00 -8.70
N LEU A 87 -34.85 3.04 -8.87
CA LEU A 87 -34.16 3.92 -9.81
C LEU A 87 -33.34 3.09 -10.79
N LEU A 88 -33.43 3.39 -12.09
CA LEU A 88 -32.66 2.70 -13.13
C LEU A 88 -32.82 1.17 -13.08
N GLU A 89 -34.04 0.71 -12.78
CA GLU A 89 -34.34 -0.71 -12.56
C GLU A 89 -34.45 -1.54 -13.85
N TRP A 90 -34.38 -0.91 -15.02
CA TRP A 90 -34.58 -1.61 -16.29
C TRP A 90 -33.45 -2.62 -16.55
N ASN A 91 -33.82 -3.82 -17.00
CA ASN A 91 -32.86 -4.81 -17.46
C ASN A 91 -32.33 -4.41 -18.84
N LEU A 92 -31.02 -4.20 -18.97
CA LEU A 92 -30.35 -3.87 -20.22
C LEU A 92 -30.42 -5.01 -21.25
N PHE A 93 -30.63 -6.25 -20.80
CA PHE A 93 -30.85 -7.40 -21.68
C PHE A 93 -32.33 -7.67 -21.99
N GLY A 94 -33.25 -6.80 -21.58
CA GLY A 94 -34.68 -6.98 -21.82
C GLY A 94 -35.25 -8.18 -21.08
N SER A 95 -35.82 -9.15 -21.81
CA SER A 95 -36.55 -10.30 -21.26
C SER A 95 -35.68 -11.53 -20.95
N VAL A 96 -34.36 -11.44 -21.10
CA VAL A 96 -33.45 -12.55 -20.78
C VAL A 96 -33.46 -12.81 -19.26
N GLN A 97 -33.38 -14.09 -18.84
CA GLN A 97 -33.40 -14.56 -17.44
C GLN A 97 -32.18 -14.13 -16.60
N VAL A 98 -31.43 -13.12 -17.04
CA VAL A 98 -30.25 -12.65 -16.34
C VAL A 98 -30.32 -11.12 -16.21
N PHE A 99 -30.00 -10.62 -15.02
CA PHE A 99 -30.19 -9.23 -14.69
C PHE A 99 -28.92 -8.42 -14.92
N LEU A 100 -29.04 -7.34 -15.70
CA LEU A 100 -28.04 -6.28 -15.72
C LEU A 100 -28.74 -4.93 -15.79
N SER A 101 -28.64 -4.14 -14.73
CA SER A 101 -29.23 -2.80 -14.69
C SER A 101 -28.17 -1.70 -14.75
N PRO A 102 -28.50 -0.50 -15.24
CA PRO A 102 -27.59 0.65 -15.12
C PRO A 102 -27.20 0.93 -13.67
N TRP A 103 -28.08 0.65 -12.70
CA TRP A 103 -27.75 0.77 -11.28
C TRP A 103 -26.50 -0.06 -10.92
N THR A 104 -26.51 -1.36 -11.24
CA THR A 104 -25.37 -2.24 -10.98
C THR A 104 -24.13 -1.81 -11.76
N LEU A 105 -24.30 -1.36 -13.01
CA LEU A 105 -23.20 -0.91 -13.86
C LEU A 105 -22.51 0.36 -13.35
N PHE A 106 -23.27 1.34 -12.85
CA PHE A 106 -22.69 2.58 -12.34
C PHE A 106 -22.21 2.47 -10.91
N PHE A 107 -22.99 1.82 -10.05
CA PHE A 107 -22.75 1.88 -8.60
C PHE A 107 -21.99 0.67 -8.06
N ALA A 108 -22.12 -0.52 -8.65
CA ALA A 108 -21.43 -1.72 -8.18
C ALA A 108 -20.15 -2.01 -8.96
N PHE A 109 -20.23 -2.05 -10.29
CA PHE A 109 -19.18 -2.54 -11.18
C PHE A 109 -17.80 -1.88 -10.98
N PRO A 110 -17.66 -0.54 -10.87
CA PRO A 110 -16.35 0.08 -10.71
C PRO A 110 -15.61 -0.41 -9.46
N TYR A 111 -16.34 -0.68 -8.37
CA TYR A 111 -15.73 -1.15 -7.13
C TYR A 111 -15.49 -2.65 -7.10
N LEU A 112 -16.36 -3.45 -7.75
CA LEU A 112 -16.13 -4.87 -7.92
C LEU A 112 -14.84 -5.11 -8.74
N VAL A 113 -14.67 -4.40 -9.85
CA VAL A 113 -13.44 -4.45 -10.67
C VAL A 113 -12.23 -4.01 -9.87
N TYR A 114 -12.31 -2.89 -9.17
CA TYR A 114 -11.22 -2.42 -8.30
C TYR A 114 -10.89 -3.43 -7.19
N GLY A 115 -11.92 -4.08 -6.63
CA GLY A 115 -11.81 -5.13 -5.64
C GLY A 115 -11.04 -6.33 -6.16
N VAL A 116 -11.40 -6.84 -7.33
CA VAL A 116 -10.67 -7.95 -7.98
C VAL A 116 -9.23 -7.57 -8.30
N PHE A 117 -8.99 -6.36 -8.80
CA PHE A 117 -7.62 -5.87 -9.01
C PHE A 117 -6.81 -5.81 -7.71
N SER A 118 -7.46 -5.45 -6.59
CA SER A 118 -6.85 -5.45 -5.27
C SER A 118 -6.54 -6.87 -4.78
N LEU A 119 -7.43 -7.85 -5.03
CA LEU A 119 -7.17 -9.27 -4.75
C LEU A 119 -6.01 -9.82 -5.56
N TYR A 120 -5.98 -9.54 -6.87
CA TYR A 120 -4.83 -9.86 -7.71
C TYR A 120 -3.52 -9.29 -7.13
N SER A 121 -3.55 -8.04 -6.66
CA SER A 121 -2.40 -7.41 -6.04
C SER A 121 -1.98 -8.07 -4.71
N CYS A 122 -2.93 -8.60 -3.93
CA CYS A 122 -2.61 -9.41 -2.73
C CYS A 122 -1.79 -10.66 -3.05
N PHE A 123 -2.06 -11.32 -4.18
CA PHE A 123 -1.34 -12.53 -4.57
C PHE A 123 0.01 -12.25 -5.22
N MET A 124 0.09 -11.20 -6.03
CA MET A 124 1.24 -10.93 -6.91
C MET A 124 2.16 -9.80 -6.46
N ARG A 125 1.64 -8.79 -5.76
CA ARG A 125 2.36 -7.54 -5.46
C ARG A 125 2.62 -7.31 -3.98
N TYR A 126 1.69 -7.70 -3.13
CA TYR A 126 1.77 -7.40 -1.70
C TYR A 126 2.35 -8.58 -0.92
N ASP A 127 3.26 -8.26 0.01
CA ASP A 127 3.74 -9.21 1.01
C ASP A 127 2.85 -9.20 2.26
N ILE A 128 2.46 -7.99 2.66
CA ILE A 128 1.68 -7.71 3.86
C ILE A 128 0.50 -6.82 3.52
N VAL A 129 -0.60 -7.05 4.24
CA VAL A 129 -1.78 -6.19 4.27
C VAL A 129 -1.91 -5.58 5.65
N TYR A 130 -2.12 -4.26 5.70
CA TYR A 130 -2.30 -3.52 6.95
C TYR A 130 -3.77 -3.52 7.37
N LEU A 131 -4.06 -4.17 8.48
CA LEU A 131 -5.33 -4.11 9.21
C LEU A 131 -5.18 -3.12 10.36
N ARG A 132 -5.42 -1.84 10.07
CA ARG A 132 -5.30 -0.74 11.04
C ARG A 132 -3.86 -0.62 11.56
N GLN A 133 -3.54 -1.18 12.73
CA GLN A 133 -2.19 -1.22 13.30
C GLN A 133 -1.51 -2.59 13.19
N LYS A 134 -2.25 -3.63 12.80
CA LYS A 134 -1.73 -5.00 12.67
C LYS A 134 -1.37 -5.28 11.21
N THR A 135 -0.35 -6.11 11.00
CA THR A 135 0.01 -6.63 9.68
C THR A 135 -0.43 -8.08 9.56
N VAL A 136 -0.92 -8.46 8.40
CA VAL A 136 -1.29 -9.84 8.06
C VAL A 136 -0.63 -10.20 6.73
N ASN A 137 -0.29 -11.48 6.55
CA ASN A 137 0.21 -11.99 5.29
C ASN A 137 -0.80 -11.72 4.17
N ALA A 138 -0.37 -11.05 3.10
CA ALA A 138 -1.25 -10.62 2.03
C ALA A 138 -1.93 -11.79 1.29
N ARG A 139 -1.26 -12.95 1.16
CA ARG A 139 -1.84 -14.13 0.50
C ARG A 139 -2.93 -14.76 1.35
N ILE A 140 -2.68 -14.96 2.65
CA ILE A 140 -3.69 -15.48 3.57
C ILE A 140 -4.92 -14.57 3.56
N PHE A 141 -4.69 -13.26 3.63
CA PHE A 141 -5.77 -12.27 3.53
C PHE A 141 -6.51 -12.37 2.19
N GLY A 142 -5.78 -12.43 1.07
CA GLY A 142 -6.33 -12.59 -0.27
C GLY A 142 -7.18 -13.87 -0.41
N TYR A 143 -6.72 -15.00 0.12
CA TYR A 143 -7.48 -16.26 0.14
C TYR A 143 -8.81 -16.11 0.88
N VAL A 144 -8.78 -15.56 2.10
CA VAL A 144 -9.99 -15.36 2.92
C VAL A 144 -11.00 -14.47 2.20
N VAL A 145 -10.56 -13.33 1.65
CA VAL A 145 -11.47 -12.40 0.97
C VAL A 145 -12.00 -13.00 -0.34
N THR A 146 -11.15 -13.71 -1.09
CA THR A 146 -11.59 -14.37 -2.34
C THR A 146 -12.60 -15.49 -2.05
N PHE A 147 -12.37 -16.29 -1.01
CA PHE A 147 -13.30 -17.33 -0.59
C PHE A 147 -14.64 -16.74 -0.14
N LEU A 148 -14.61 -15.65 0.62
CA LEU A 148 -15.83 -14.90 1.00
C LEU A 148 -16.61 -14.42 -0.23
N MET A 149 -15.92 -13.87 -1.25
CA MET A 149 -16.55 -13.44 -2.52
C MET A 149 -17.23 -14.59 -3.27
N ILE A 150 -16.59 -15.76 -3.28
CA ILE A 150 -17.14 -16.96 -3.92
C ILE A 150 -18.37 -17.46 -3.17
N ILE A 151 -18.30 -17.54 -1.83
CA ILE A 151 -19.45 -17.92 -1.00
C ILE A 151 -20.62 -16.96 -1.23
N LEU A 152 -20.38 -15.65 -1.20
CA LEU A 152 -21.44 -14.66 -1.40
C LEU A 152 -22.09 -14.79 -2.79
N GLY A 153 -21.30 -15.00 -3.84
CA GLY A 153 -21.83 -15.27 -5.18
C GLY A 153 -22.67 -16.55 -5.24
N PHE A 154 -22.21 -17.63 -4.60
CA PHE A 154 -22.97 -18.89 -4.52
C PHE A 154 -24.25 -18.75 -3.70
N CYS A 155 -24.20 -18.07 -2.55
CA CYS A 155 -25.38 -17.77 -1.73
C CYS A 155 -26.39 -16.92 -2.51
N SER A 156 -25.94 -15.95 -3.30
CA SER A 156 -26.83 -15.17 -4.16
C SER A 156 -27.52 -16.05 -5.20
N LEU A 157 -26.79 -16.95 -5.87
CA LEU A 157 -27.37 -17.86 -6.85
C LEU A 157 -28.37 -18.83 -6.19
N LEU A 158 -28.01 -19.41 -5.04
CA LEU A 158 -28.89 -20.31 -4.28
C LEU A 158 -30.17 -19.60 -3.83
N PHE A 159 -30.05 -18.35 -3.37
CA PHE A 159 -31.19 -17.53 -3.00
C PHE A 159 -32.19 -17.41 -4.17
N PHE A 160 -31.72 -17.11 -5.38
CA PHE A 160 -32.61 -17.02 -6.55
C PHE A 160 -33.23 -18.36 -6.94
N LEU A 161 -32.48 -19.46 -6.88
CA LEU A 161 -33.05 -20.79 -7.13
C LEU A 161 -34.17 -21.14 -6.15
N ILE A 162 -34.02 -20.77 -4.87
CA ILE A 162 -35.03 -20.99 -3.85
C ILE A 162 -36.27 -20.11 -4.10
N VAL A 163 -36.06 -18.82 -4.42
CA VAL A 163 -37.17 -17.89 -4.72
C VAL A 163 -37.98 -18.36 -5.93
N ASP A 164 -37.30 -18.76 -7.01
CA ASP A 164 -37.93 -19.28 -8.22
C ASP A 164 -38.73 -20.56 -7.95
N ALA A 165 -38.16 -21.48 -7.15
CA ALA A 165 -38.83 -22.73 -6.79
C ALA A 165 -40.04 -22.56 -5.86
N LEU A 166 -40.02 -21.57 -4.96
CA LEU A 166 -41.10 -21.34 -4.00
C LEU A 166 -42.28 -20.56 -4.60
N GLY A 167 -42.11 -19.89 -5.75
CA GLY A 167 -43.16 -19.18 -6.48
C GLY A 167 -43.76 -17.95 -5.77
N SER A 168 -43.50 -17.76 -4.47
CA SER A 168 -43.93 -16.61 -3.68
C SER A 168 -42.85 -16.23 -2.66
N PHE A 169 -42.34 -15.01 -2.75
CA PHE A 169 -41.44 -14.43 -1.75
C PHE A 169 -42.14 -13.25 -1.07
N PRO A 170 -42.02 -13.08 0.27
CA PRO A 170 -42.78 -12.09 1.03
C PRO A 170 -42.34 -10.64 0.81
N PHE A 171 -41.35 -10.39 -0.04
CA PHE A 171 -40.88 -9.07 -0.40
C PHE A 171 -41.10 -8.85 -1.90
N ASP A 172 -41.57 -7.65 -2.27
CA ASP A 172 -41.73 -7.21 -3.66
C ASP A 172 -40.35 -7.10 -4.33
N LEU A 173 -39.83 -8.24 -4.78
CA LEU A 173 -38.67 -8.30 -5.65
C LEU A 173 -39.06 -7.71 -6.99
N ILE A 174 -38.34 -6.67 -7.40
CA ILE A 174 -38.55 -6.04 -8.70
C ILE A 174 -38.11 -7.00 -9.82
N HIS A 175 -37.12 -7.86 -9.54
CA HIS A 175 -36.58 -8.84 -10.49
C HIS A 175 -36.24 -10.19 -9.83
N ILE A 176 -36.54 -11.28 -10.52
CA ILE A 176 -36.19 -12.66 -10.14
C ILE A 176 -35.14 -13.17 -11.13
N SER A 177 -33.94 -12.61 -11.10
CA SER A 177 -32.82 -13.14 -11.88
C SER A 177 -31.48 -12.77 -11.25
N PRO A 178 -30.46 -13.63 -11.39
CA PRO A 178 -29.15 -13.36 -10.82
C PRO A 178 -28.46 -12.20 -11.55
N ASP A 179 -27.80 -11.32 -10.79
CA ASP A 179 -26.99 -10.21 -11.30
C ASP A 179 -25.71 -10.74 -11.99
N ILE A 180 -25.60 -10.45 -13.28
CA ILE A 180 -24.45 -10.83 -14.12
C ILE A 180 -23.15 -10.29 -13.53
N MET A 181 -23.15 -9.08 -12.98
CA MET A 181 -21.94 -8.44 -12.48
C MET A 181 -21.37 -9.17 -11.28
N LEU A 182 -22.23 -9.64 -10.37
CA LEU A 182 -21.80 -10.45 -9.24
C LEU A 182 -21.25 -11.80 -9.71
N LEU A 183 -21.96 -12.48 -10.61
CA LEU A 183 -21.50 -13.75 -11.19
C LEU A 183 -20.15 -13.62 -11.91
N LEU A 184 -20.02 -12.62 -12.78
CA LEU A 184 -18.79 -12.34 -13.52
C LEU A 184 -17.63 -12.02 -12.57
N THR A 185 -17.88 -11.23 -11.53
CA THR A 185 -16.88 -10.89 -10.52
C THR A 185 -16.46 -12.12 -9.71
N SER A 186 -17.40 -12.99 -9.35
CA SER A 186 -17.10 -14.26 -8.67
C SER A 186 -16.27 -15.20 -9.57
N LEU A 187 -16.63 -15.34 -10.85
CA LEU A 187 -15.85 -16.11 -11.82
C LEU A 187 -14.44 -15.55 -12.02
N LEU A 188 -14.30 -14.22 -12.14
CA LEU A 188 -13.00 -13.57 -12.25
C LEU A 188 -12.18 -13.74 -10.97
N SER A 189 -12.82 -13.73 -9.81
CA SER A 189 -12.17 -14.00 -8.52
C SER A 189 -11.68 -15.44 -8.41
N ILE A 190 -12.47 -16.41 -8.89
CA ILE A 190 -12.06 -17.82 -9.02
C ILE A 190 -10.83 -17.92 -9.95
N PHE A 191 -10.87 -17.28 -11.10
CA PHE A 191 -9.73 -17.24 -12.02
C PHE A 191 -8.48 -16.67 -11.35
N VAL A 192 -8.60 -15.54 -10.65
CA VAL A 192 -7.48 -14.92 -9.92
C VAL A 192 -6.93 -15.87 -8.85
N LEU A 193 -7.82 -16.53 -8.10
CA LEU A 193 -7.45 -17.50 -7.06
C LEU A 193 -6.64 -18.67 -7.64
N PHE A 194 -7.14 -19.31 -8.70
CA PHE A 194 -6.43 -20.43 -9.31
C PHE A 194 -5.11 -19.97 -9.95
N ARG A 195 -5.17 -18.97 -10.83
CA ARG A 195 -4.02 -18.54 -11.62
C ARG A 195 -2.88 -17.94 -10.79
N TYR A 196 -3.22 -17.15 -9.76
CA TYR A 196 -2.24 -16.37 -9.00
C TYR A 196 -2.12 -16.78 -7.53
N GLY A 197 -3.18 -17.34 -6.94
CA GLY A 197 -3.13 -17.93 -5.61
C GLY A 197 -2.39 -19.27 -5.63
N PHE A 198 -2.98 -20.29 -6.28
CA PHE A 198 -2.44 -21.65 -6.29
C PHE A 198 -1.26 -21.83 -7.24
N PHE A 199 -1.39 -21.40 -8.50
CA PHE A 199 -0.34 -21.59 -9.52
C PHE A 199 0.63 -20.41 -9.63
N GLY A 200 0.35 -19.30 -8.96
CA GLY A 200 1.24 -18.15 -8.96
C GLY A 200 2.46 -18.40 -8.08
N GLY A 201 3.59 -18.78 -8.67
CA GLY A 201 4.88 -18.62 -8.02
C GLY A 201 5.16 -17.12 -7.83
N ARG A 202 5.61 -16.70 -6.63
CA ARG A 202 6.15 -15.34 -6.51
C ARG A 202 7.44 -15.30 -7.33
N PRO A 203 7.64 -14.29 -8.19
CA PRO A 203 8.99 -13.99 -8.61
C PRO A 203 9.81 -13.77 -7.34
N SER A 204 10.94 -14.44 -7.23
CA SER A 204 11.80 -14.26 -6.06
C SER A 204 12.16 -12.78 -5.93
N ILE A 205 12.39 -12.26 -4.72
CA ILE A 205 12.77 -10.84 -4.52
C ILE A 205 14.02 -10.47 -5.35
N SER A 206 14.84 -11.47 -5.70
CA SER A 206 15.95 -11.33 -6.64
C SER A 206 15.53 -10.93 -8.06
N GLU A 207 14.37 -11.41 -8.54
CA GLU A 207 13.81 -11.07 -9.85
C GLU A 207 13.13 -9.70 -9.85
N ILE A 208 12.47 -9.30 -8.76
CA ILE A 208 11.85 -7.97 -8.65
C ILE A 208 12.92 -6.88 -8.62
N SER A 209 13.99 -7.09 -7.84
CA SER A 209 15.14 -6.18 -7.81
C SER A 209 15.95 -6.18 -9.11
N ALA A 210 16.03 -7.31 -9.82
CA ALA A 210 16.63 -7.39 -11.15
C ALA A 210 15.78 -6.67 -12.22
N ARG A 211 14.44 -6.73 -12.13
CA ARG A 211 13.53 -6.05 -13.07
C ARG A 211 13.55 -4.54 -12.90
N ALA A 212 13.55 -4.06 -11.65
CA ALA A 212 13.70 -2.64 -11.35
C ALA A 212 15.04 -2.07 -11.86
N ARG A 213 16.15 -2.82 -11.73
CA ARG A 213 17.44 -2.44 -12.34
C ARG A 213 17.41 -2.44 -13.86
N ARG A 214 16.73 -3.39 -14.49
CA ARG A 214 16.64 -3.46 -15.97
C ARG A 214 15.83 -2.30 -16.55
N GLU A 215 14.76 -1.87 -15.90
CA GLU A 215 13.98 -0.70 -16.33
C GLU A 215 14.74 0.62 -16.15
N GLU A 216 15.63 0.71 -15.16
CA GLU A 216 16.50 1.88 -14.96
C GLU A 216 17.63 1.97 -16.00
N ILE A 217 18.14 0.82 -16.47
CA ILE A 217 19.16 0.74 -17.53
C ILE A 217 18.57 1.03 -18.92
N TYR A 218 17.28 0.75 -19.13
CA TYR A 218 16.61 0.94 -20.43
C TYR A 218 15.90 2.28 -20.61
N ARG A 219 15.96 3.21 -19.64
CA ARG A 219 15.60 4.61 -19.90
C ARG A 219 16.75 5.27 -20.65
N PRO A 220 16.62 5.58 -21.96
CA PRO A 220 17.62 6.38 -22.62
C PRO A 220 17.62 7.74 -21.92
N SER A 221 18.77 8.07 -21.34
CA SER A 221 19.04 9.41 -20.81
C SER A 221 18.76 10.40 -21.93
N SER A 222 17.66 11.15 -21.82
CA SER A 222 17.38 12.32 -22.64
C SER A 222 18.40 13.39 -22.28
N ARG A 223 19.58 13.25 -22.85
CA ARG A 223 20.67 14.22 -22.81
C ARG A 223 20.25 15.43 -23.66
N PRO A 224 20.19 16.66 -23.12
CA PRO A 224 20.19 17.83 -23.97
C PRO A 224 21.54 17.90 -24.67
N SER A 225 21.48 17.95 -26.00
CA SER A 225 22.57 18.12 -26.94
C SER A 225 23.44 19.34 -26.62
N SER A 226 24.75 19.14 -26.48
CA SER A 226 25.74 20.22 -26.51
C SER A 226 26.31 20.38 -27.93
N SER A 227 26.12 21.56 -28.52
CA SER A 227 27.05 22.18 -29.47
C SER A 227 27.64 23.41 -28.72
N THR A 228 28.89 23.83 -28.83
CA THR A 228 29.88 23.72 -29.90
C THR A 228 31.29 23.81 -29.31
N ARG A 229 32.23 23.32 -30.10
CA ARG A 229 33.66 23.04 -29.96
C ARG A 229 34.54 24.31 -30.05
N THR A 230 35.64 24.41 -29.29
CA THR A 230 36.94 24.89 -29.81
C THR A 230 38.14 24.43 -28.96
N THR A 231 39.24 24.21 -29.67
CA THR A 231 40.47 23.44 -29.41
C THR A 231 41.68 24.26 -28.94
N SER A 232 42.57 23.67 -28.13
CA SER A 232 44.05 23.75 -28.22
C SER A 232 44.65 22.83 -27.13
N ARG A 233 45.41 21.77 -27.43
CA ARG A 233 46.80 21.61 -27.94
C ARG A 233 47.82 21.48 -26.79
N SER A 234 48.45 20.30 -26.71
CA SER A 234 49.87 19.99 -26.34
C SER A 234 49.95 18.53 -25.84
N THR A 235 50.46 17.57 -26.62
CA THR A 235 51.84 17.01 -26.57
C THR A 235 52.23 16.57 -25.15
N THR A 236 52.71 15.34 -24.87
CA THR A 236 53.75 14.55 -25.55
C THR A 236 53.86 13.17 -24.84
N ARG A 237 54.23 12.11 -25.61
CA ARG A 237 55.26 11.06 -25.31
C ARG A 237 55.25 10.35 -23.91
N SER A 238 55.36 9.03 -23.73
CA SER A 238 56.16 7.99 -24.41
C SER A 238 55.84 6.59 -23.79
N THR A 239 56.11 5.50 -24.55
CA THR A 239 56.72 4.19 -24.15
C THR A 239 56.14 3.41 -22.95
N SER A 240 55.84 2.10 -23.01
CA SER A 240 56.68 0.97 -23.44
C SER A 240 55.86 -0.34 -23.42
N THR A 241 56.02 -1.18 -24.45
CA THR A 241 56.40 -2.62 -24.43
C THR A 241 56.40 -3.32 -23.06
N GLN A 242 55.98 -4.57 -22.83
CA GLN A 242 55.40 -5.71 -23.56
C GLN A 242 55.06 -6.79 -22.47
N PRO A 243 54.50 -7.97 -22.80
CA PRO A 243 53.82 -8.89 -21.89
C PRO A 243 54.70 -10.07 -21.39
N ARG A 244 54.28 -10.79 -20.33
CA ARG A 244 54.36 -12.27 -20.30
C ARG A 244 53.66 -12.97 -19.12
N THR A 245 53.16 -14.15 -19.48
CA THR A 245 52.57 -15.31 -18.79
C THR A 245 53.49 -16.10 -17.85
N ARG A 246 52.93 -16.73 -16.80
CA ARG A 246 53.06 -18.14 -16.32
C ARG A 246 52.71 -18.20 -14.82
N ALA A 247 51.70 -18.96 -14.37
CA ALA A 247 51.60 -20.42 -14.19
C ALA A 247 52.39 -20.97 -12.98
N THR A 248 51.62 -21.62 -12.08
CA THR A 248 51.98 -22.64 -11.04
C THR A 248 52.98 -22.22 -9.95
N THR A 249 52.74 -22.47 -8.66
CA THR A 249 52.90 -23.81 -8.06
C THR A 249 52.33 -23.83 -6.63
N ARG A 250 51.75 -24.99 -6.30
CA ARG A 250 51.27 -25.45 -5.00
C ARG A 250 52.45 -25.72 -4.06
N THR A 251 52.48 -25.10 -2.89
CA THR A 251 53.39 -25.50 -1.81
C THR A 251 52.63 -25.61 -0.51
N GLN A 252 52.50 -26.85 -0.03
CA GLN A 252 52.22 -27.16 1.37
C GLN A 252 53.48 -26.88 2.18
N SER A 253 53.35 -26.16 3.29
CA SER A 253 54.34 -26.24 4.36
C SER A 253 53.66 -26.07 5.71
N ILE A 254 53.73 -27.17 6.44
CA ILE A 254 53.55 -27.34 7.88
C ILE A 254 54.42 -26.31 8.62
N SER A 255 53.85 -25.62 9.61
CA SER A 255 54.64 -24.85 10.58
C SER A 255 54.01 -24.94 11.97
N THR A 256 54.60 -25.84 12.77
CA THR A 256 55.04 -25.64 14.16
C THR A 256 54.16 -24.80 15.10
N GLN A 257 53.54 -25.52 16.04
CA GLN A 257 53.09 -25.00 17.33
C GLN A 257 54.23 -24.25 18.03
N ARG A 258 53.96 -23.01 18.42
CA ARG A 258 54.82 -22.21 19.29
C ARG A 258 54.12 -21.98 20.64
N PRO A 259 54.84 -21.97 21.78
CA PRO A 259 54.24 -21.93 23.11
C PRO A 259 53.55 -20.59 23.40
N ARG A 260 52.43 -20.67 24.13
CA ARG A 260 51.71 -19.53 24.73
C ARG A 260 52.66 -18.68 25.59
N GLN A 261 52.97 -17.48 25.12
CA GLN A 261 53.41 -16.39 26.00
C GLN A 261 52.18 -15.77 26.65
N ALA A 262 52.22 -15.68 27.98
CA ALA A 262 51.21 -15.00 28.78
C ALA A 262 51.22 -13.50 28.46
N SER A 263 50.17 -13.05 27.77
CA SER A 263 49.93 -11.62 27.54
C SER A 263 49.24 -11.01 28.77
N ILE A 264 49.94 -10.06 29.38
CA ILE A 264 49.51 -9.12 30.42
C ILE A 264 48.08 -8.60 30.17
N PRO A 265 47.21 -8.51 31.20
CA PRO A 265 45.86 -7.98 31.04
C PRO A 265 45.90 -6.50 30.67
N ARG A 266 45.64 -6.20 29.40
CA ARG A 266 45.47 -4.84 28.90
C ARG A 266 44.14 -4.31 29.41
N THR A 267 44.18 -3.47 30.43
CA THR A 267 43.03 -2.75 30.99
C THR A 267 42.37 -1.91 29.89
N GLN A 268 41.30 -2.44 29.29
CA GLN A 268 40.48 -1.65 28.36
C GLN A 268 39.78 -0.56 29.17
N LYS A 269 40.30 0.67 29.09
CA LYS A 269 39.57 1.87 29.49
C LYS A 269 38.24 1.86 28.74
N LYS A 270 37.14 1.60 29.46
CA LYS A 270 35.77 1.88 29.00
C LYS A 270 35.69 3.38 28.69
N GLU A 271 35.79 3.75 27.42
CA GLU A 271 35.41 5.08 26.97
C GLU A 271 33.95 5.32 27.36
N LYS A 272 33.74 6.23 28.33
CA LYS A 272 32.41 6.76 28.65
C LYS A 272 31.91 7.49 27.39
N LYS A 273 30.97 6.86 26.65
CA LYS A 273 30.24 7.51 25.56
C LYS A 273 29.52 8.75 26.12
N THR A 274 30.11 9.93 25.91
CA THR A 274 29.53 11.22 26.25
C THR A 274 28.21 11.36 25.50
N LYS A 275 27.11 11.66 26.21
CA LYS A 275 25.79 11.85 25.60
C LYS A 275 25.92 12.94 24.52
N PRO A 276 25.41 12.73 23.30
CA PRO A 276 25.50 13.73 22.24
C PRO A 276 24.76 14.99 22.66
N THR A 277 25.40 16.15 22.50
CA THR A 277 24.77 17.45 22.71
C THR A 277 23.55 17.62 21.79
N LEU A 278 22.50 18.29 22.29
CA LEU A 278 21.23 18.48 21.59
C LEU A 278 21.42 18.99 20.14
N GLN A 279 22.39 19.86 19.91
CA GLN A 279 22.74 20.38 18.58
C GLN A 279 23.22 19.30 17.60
N LYS A 280 24.05 18.35 18.05
CA LYS A 280 24.49 17.21 17.22
C LYS A 280 23.30 16.33 16.84
N LEU A 281 22.36 16.15 17.78
CA LEU A 281 21.16 15.36 17.55
C LEU A 281 20.19 16.05 16.56
N ILE A 282 20.05 17.37 16.64
CA ILE A 282 19.28 18.16 15.66
C ILE A 282 19.85 17.99 14.26
N LYS A 283 21.18 18.11 14.09
CA LYS A 283 21.83 17.93 12.78
C LYS A 283 21.64 16.52 12.23
N TYR A 284 21.62 15.51 13.09
CA TYR A 284 21.42 14.12 12.72
C TYR A 284 19.97 13.81 12.29
N ILE A 285 18.99 14.37 12.99
CA ILE A 285 17.56 14.08 12.81
C ILE A 285 16.91 14.95 11.72
N LYS A 286 17.44 16.14 11.44
CA LYS A 286 16.84 17.10 10.49
C LYS A 286 16.60 16.44 9.11
N PRO A 287 15.34 16.37 8.63
CA PRO A 287 15.01 15.89 7.30
C PRO A 287 15.75 16.68 6.20
N LYS A 288 16.15 16.01 5.11
CA LYS A 288 16.71 16.65 3.90
C LYS A 288 15.60 17.27 3.05
N ALA A 289 14.85 18.21 3.60
CA ALA A 289 13.82 18.96 2.89
C ALA A 289 14.19 20.44 2.82
N GLY A 290 13.89 21.11 1.70
CA GLY A 290 14.12 22.56 1.54
C GLY A 290 13.26 23.38 2.52
N HIS A 291 12.00 22.97 2.72
CA HIS A 291 11.10 23.57 3.69
C HIS A 291 10.55 22.50 4.64
N LEU A 292 10.82 22.62 5.94
CA LEU A 292 10.42 21.63 6.96
C LEU A 292 8.94 21.75 7.30
N SER A 293 8.15 20.72 7.04
CA SER A 293 6.74 20.62 7.43
C SER A 293 6.56 19.57 8.54
N LEU A 294 5.41 19.60 9.24
CA LEU A 294 5.06 18.54 10.21
C LEU A 294 5.00 17.15 9.56
N GLU A 295 4.68 17.09 8.25
CA GLU A 295 4.69 15.87 7.46
C GLU A 295 6.08 15.23 7.39
N ASP A 296 7.15 16.02 7.55
CA ASP A 296 8.52 15.54 7.50
C ASP A 296 8.94 14.73 8.72
N PHE A 297 8.14 14.80 9.78
CA PHE A 297 8.38 14.11 11.03
C PHE A 297 7.46 12.91 11.26
N LYS A 298 6.56 12.61 10.33
CA LYS A 298 5.68 11.43 10.37
C LYS A 298 6.44 10.16 10.03
N CYS A 299 6.10 9.08 10.72
CA CYS A 299 6.62 7.75 10.39
C CYS A 299 6.27 7.39 8.95
N ILE A 300 7.25 6.88 8.20
CA ILE A 300 7.08 6.47 6.80
C ILE A 300 6.23 5.21 6.60
N PHE A 301 5.90 4.45 7.66
CA PHE A 301 5.09 3.24 7.56
C PHE A 301 3.67 3.44 8.09
N CYS A 302 3.50 3.91 9.34
CA CYS A 302 2.15 4.16 9.88
C CYS A 302 1.58 5.56 9.58
N PHE A 303 2.34 6.45 8.95
CA PHE A 303 1.92 7.80 8.56
C PHE A 303 1.38 8.68 9.71
N SER A 304 1.71 8.33 10.95
CA SER A 304 1.37 9.11 12.13
C SER A 304 2.58 9.90 12.61
N LEU A 305 2.32 11.05 13.25
CA LEU A 305 3.32 11.73 14.05
C LEU A 305 3.58 10.86 15.29
N PRO A 306 4.85 10.59 15.64
CA PRO A 306 5.15 9.92 16.90
C PRO A 306 4.47 10.62 18.07
N ASN A 307 3.80 9.87 18.93
CA ASN A 307 3.03 10.42 20.04
C ASN A 307 3.50 9.85 21.38
N TYR A 308 3.68 10.70 22.38
CA TYR A 308 4.04 10.30 23.73
C TYR A 308 2.87 10.59 24.68
N PRO A 309 2.42 9.63 25.52
CA PRO A 309 3.09 8.37 25.89
C PRO A 309 2.78 7.15 25.00
N ALA A 310 1.87 7.26 24.03
CA ALA A 310 1.38 6.10 23.24
C ALA A 310 2.48 5.27 22.56
N ASP A 311 3.55 5.91 22.06
CA ASP A 311 4.69 5.25 21.40
C ASP A 311 5.90 5.02 22.33
N GLN A 312 5.72 5.13 23.65
CA GLN A 312 6.80 4.88 24.61
C GLN A 312 7.35 3.46 24.45
N GLY A 313 8.69 3.34 24.37
CA GLY A 313 9.37 2.05 24.17
C GLY A 313 9.55 1.61 22.72
N ARG A 314 8.77 2.14 21.75
CA ARG A 314 8.93 1.81 20.33
C ARG A 314 10.23 2.37 19.75
N GLY A 315 10.54 3.62 20.10
CA GLY A 315 11.70 4.35 19.58
C GLY A 315 11.58 4.72 18.09
N ILE A 316 12.44 5.63 17.65
CA ILE A 316 12.43 6.18 16.29
C ILE A 316 13.77 5.89 15.62
N VAL A 317 13.73 5.36 14.41
CA VAL A 317 14.89 5.20 13.53
C VAL A 317 14.77 6.20 12.38
N VAL A 318 15.85 6.87 12.04
CA VAL A 318 15.88 7.84 10.95
C VAL A 318 16.69 7.25 9.80
N CYS A 319 16.13 7.27 8.58
CA CYS A 319 16.84 6.75 7.41
C CYS A 319 18.18 7.49 7.20
N PRO A 320 19.31 6.78 7.02
CA PRO A 320 20.61 7.42 6.88
C PRO A 320 20.69 8.33 5.64
N ASN A 321 19.96 7.99 4.57
CA ASN A 321 19.99 8.73 3.32
C ASN A 321 19.03 9.92 3.30
N CYS A 322 17.71 9.68 3.36
CA CYS A 322 16.69 10.73 3.22
C CYS A 322 16.30 11.42 4.54
N LYS A 323 16.79 10.92 5.68
CA LYS A 323 16.50 11.46 7.02
C LYS A 323 15.02 11.47 7.40
N ARG A 324 14.20 10.61 6.78
CA ARG A 324 12.80 10.39 7.19
C ARG A 324 12.71 9.40 8.35
N PRO A 325 11.81 9.62 9.32
CA PRO A 325 11.69 8.79 10.51
C PRO A 325 10.80 7.56 10.27
N ALA A 326 11.02 6.54 11.08
CA ALA A 326 10.19 5.35 11.20
C ALA A 326 10.14 4.91 12.67
N HIS A 327 9.05 4.30 13.13
CA HIS A 327 9.09 3.57 14.41
C HIS A 327 10.04 2.38 14.29
N ALA A 328 10.81 2.11 15.34
CA ALA A 328 11.94 1.16 15.24
C ALA A 328 11.49 -0.29 15.03
N ASP A 329 10.32 -0.65 15.54
CA ASP A 329 9.62 -1.91 15.30
C ASP A 329 9.25 -2.05 13.81
N GLU A 330 8.52 -1.08 13.26
CA GLU A 330 8.10 -1.06 11.86
C GLU A 330 9.30 -1.08 10.90
N PHE A 331 10.36 -0.35 11.25
CA PHE A 331 11.61 -0.34 10.49
C PHE A 331 12.34 -1.68 10.52
N LYS A 332 12.40 -2.34 11.68
CA LYS A 332 13.01 -3.67 11.81
C LYS A 332 12.23 -4.71 11.03
N ASP A 333 10.89 -4.67 11.09
CA ASP A 333 10.03 -5.58 10.34
C ASP A 333 10.21 -5.38 8.83
N TRP A 334 10.28 -4.12 8.36
CA TRP A 334 10.61 -3.82 6.97
C TRP A 334 11.97 -4.37 6.55
N LEU A 335 12.99 -4.22 7.40
CA LEU A 335 14.35 -4.68 7.12
C LEU A 335 14.49 -6.21 7.03
N ARG A 336 13.53 -7.00 7.53
CA ARG A 336 13.51 -8.45 7.34
C ARG A 336 13.30 -8.83 5.87
N ASN A 337 12.55 -8.00 5.15
CA ASN A 337 12.10 -8.29 3.78
C ASN A 337 12.77 -7.39 2.73
N SER A 338 13.34 -6.24 3.13
CA SER A 338 13.94 -5.28 2.21
C SER A 338 15.23 -4.68 2.77
N ASN A 339 16.23 -4.50 1.90
CA ASN A 339 17.44 -3.73 2.21
C ASN A 339 17.35 -2.27 1.74
N LEU A 340 16.19 -1.81 1.27
CA LEU A 340 15.98 -0.47 0.73
C LEU A 340 15.15 0.39 1.70
N CYS A 341 15.28 1.71 1.62
CA CYS A 341 14.40 2.62 2.34
C CYS A 341 13.04 2.72 1.62
N SER A 342 11.93 2.48 2.32
CA SER A 342 10.57 2.57 1.77
C SER A 342 10.15 3.93 1.21
N ARG A 343 10.92 5.00 1.46
CA ARG A 343 10.60 6.36 0.98
C ARG A 343 11.50 6.87 -0.14
N CYS A 344 12.77 6.49 -0.14
CA CYS A 344 13.76 7.02 -1.10
C CYS A 344 14.46 5.94 -1.92
N ASP A 345 14.08 4.67 -1.71
CA ASP A 345 14.59 3.47 -2.39
C ASP A 345 16.10 3.25 -2.30
N ALA A 346 16.82 4.11 -1.57
CA ALA A 346 18.24 3.97 -1.35
C ALA A 346 18.54 2.74 -0.48
N THR A 347 19.62 2.03 -0.84
CA THR A 347 20.11 0.88 -0.09
C THR A 347 20.56 1.30 1.32
N ILE A 348 20.05 0.60 2.33
CA ILE A 348 20.39 0.83 3.73
C ILE A 348 21.70 0.09 4.04
N PRO A 349 22.75 0.79 4.52
CA PRO A 349 24.05 0.19 4.81
C PRO A 349 23.93 -1.02 5.75
N ALA A 350 24.68 -2.09 5.48
CA ALA A 350 24.61 -3.34 6.25
C ALA A 350 24.88 -3.13 7.75
N GLN A 351 25.79 -2.22 8.10
CA GLN A 351 26.06 -1.85 9.50
C GLN A 351 24.83 -1.22 10.17
N PHE A 352 24.12 -0.35 9.45
CA PHE A 352 22.90 0.28 9.95
C PHE A 352 21.74 -0.71 10.06
N ARG A 353 21.65 -1.70 9.16
CA ARG A 353 20.64 -2.76 9.24
C ARG A 353 20.81 -3.65 10.47
N ARG A 354 22.05 -4.00 10.82
CA ARG A 354 22.37 -4.84 11.98
C ARG A 354 22.14 -4.12 13.31
N ASN A 355 22.45 -2.83 13.36
CA ASN A 355 22.34 -2.04 14.58
C ASN A 355 21.86 -0.61 14.28
N PRO A 356 20.57 -0.42 13.96
CA PRO A 356 20.04 0.90 13.68
C PRO A 356 20.07 1.76 14.95
N GLN A 357 20.42 3.03 14.80
CA GLN A 357 20.40 3.95 15.93
C GLN A 357 18.95 4.27 16.31
N ILE A 358 18.51 3.78 17.47
CA ILE A 358 17.16 4.01 18.01
C ILE A 358 17.18 5.26 18.88
N ILE A 359 16.38 6.26 18.48
CA ILE A 359 16.19 7.52 19.20
C ILE A 359 14.93 7.39 20.08
N PRO A 360 14.99 7.71 21.38
CA PRO A 360 13.79 7.72 22.22
C PRO A 360 12.74 8.72 21.70
N VAL A 361 11.47 8.33 21.72
CA VAL A 361 10.36 9.17 21.19
C VAL A 361 10.33 10.56 21.86
N LYS A 362 10.51 10.63 23.18
CA LYS A 362 10.58 11.90 23.93
C LYS A 362 11.69 12.81 23.42
N THR A 363 12.85 12.25 23.12
CA THR A 363 14.00 12.99 22.58
C THR A 363 13.74 13.45 21.14
N TYR A 364 13.16 12.58 20.32
CA TYR A 364 12.78 12.91 18.94
C TYR A 364 11.75 14.07 18.91
N LEU A 365 10.73 14.02 19.76
CA LEU A 365 9.72 15.08 19.89
C LEU A 365 10.32 16.41 20.37
N ALA A 366 11.29 16.38 21.29
CA ALA A 366 11.99 17.59 21.72
C ALA A 366 12.76 18.23 20.55
N VAL A 367 13.43 17.42 19.71
CA VAL A 367 14.14 17.90 18.51
C VAL A 367 13.17 18.45 17.47
N MET A 368 12.04 17.79 17.24
CA MET A 368 10.99 18.26 16.34
C MET A 368 10.44 19.62 16.79
N LYS A 369 10.13 19.79 18.08
CA LYS A 369 9.67 21.08 18.65
C LYS A 369 10.74 22.17 18.49
N ALA A 370 12.01 21.85 18.73
CA ALA A 370 13.11 22.81 18.55
C ALA A 370 13.30 23.23 17.09
N LEU A 371 13.09 22.32 16.13
CA LEU A 371 13.14 22.62 14.69
C LEU A 371 11.92 23.43 14.24
N ALA A 372 10.74 23.17 14.80
CA ALA A 372 9.52 23.92 14.50
C ALA A 372 9.56 25.36 15.01
N LYS A 373 10.19 25.62 16.17
CA LYS A 373 10.36 26.97 16.75
C LYS A 373 11.39 27.85 16.03
N LYS A 374 12.20 27.29 15.13
CA LYS A 374 13.22 28.02 14.34
C LYS A 374 12.69 28.50 12.99
N LYS A 375 11.41 28.24 12.70
CA LYS A 375 10.64 28.94 11.69
C LYS A 375 9.98 30.14 12.33
#